data_AF-A0A951RSZ9-F1
#
_entry.id   AF-A0A951RSZ9-F1
#
_cell.length_a   1.000
_cell.length_b   1.000
_cell.length_c   1.000
_cell.angle_alpha   90.00
_cell.angle_beta   90.00
_cell.angle_gamma   90.00
#
_symmetry.space_group_name_H-M   'P 1'
#
loop_
_entity.id
_entity.type
_entity.pdbx_description
1 polymer ?
#
loop_
_entity_poly.entity_id
_entity_poly.type
_entity_poly.pdbx_seq_one_letter_code
_entity_poly.pdbx_strand_id
1 'polypeptide(L)'
;FIYVGIYWNNHHHLFQVADKVNGKVLWANLHLLFWLSLLPFVTGWLGRNHIATVPAVTYGFILFMCATAWEILSRQMLKLEGQGSRLAQAYRNDKKKILSIVLYLAGMGLSFVYVPAALAMYFIVAMLWLIPDRRFERDFS
;
A
#
# COMPACT_ATOMS: atom_id res chain seq x y z
N PHE A 1 10.55 -5.99 4.62
CA PHE A 1 11.27 -5.10 3.70
C PHE A 1 10.54 -4.93 2.36
N ILE A 2 10.10 -6.01 1.69
CA ILE A 2 9.40 -5.98 0.39
C ILE A 2 8.31 -4.88 0.31
N TYR A 3 7.39 -4.83 1.27
CA TYR A 3 6.33 -3.80 1.30
C TYR A 3 6.88 -2.37 1.31
N VAL A 4 7.91 -2.08 2.11
CA VAL A 4 8.55 -0.76 2.17
C VAL A 4 9.17 -0.41 0.82
N GLY A 5 9.84 -1.37 0.16
CA GLY A 5 10.42 -1.17 -1.17
C GLY A 5 9.37 -0.88 -2.25
N ILE A 6 8.25 -1.60 -2.25
CA ILE A 6 7.13 -1.37 -3.20
C ILE A 6 6.59 0.06 -3.02
N TYR A 7 6.25 0.45 -1.78
CA TYR A 7 5.73 1.79 -1.51
C TYR A 7 6.74 2.88 -1.84
N TRP A 8 8.02 2.67 -1.52
CA TRP A 8 9.08 3.62 -1.83
C TRP A 8 9.27 3.80 -3.34
N ASN A 9 9.29 2.72 -4.12
CA ASN A 9 9.44 2.80 -5.57
C ASN A 9 8.27 3.56 -6.20
N ASN A 10 7.04 3.21 -5.81
CA ASN A 10 5.84 3.90 -6.29
C ASN A 10 5.84 5.37 -5.85
N HIS A 11 6.28 5.66 -4.63
CA HIS A 11 6.39 7.02 -4.10
C HIS A 11 7.38 7.85 -4.92
N HIS A 12 8.55 7.30 -5.21
CA HIS A 12 9.56 7.99 -6.00
C HIS A 12 9.03 8.33 -7.39
N HIS A 13 8.41 7.37 -8.09
CA HIS A 13 7.76 7.64 -9.38
C HIS A 13 6.65 8.69 -9.28
N LEU A 14 5.83 8.65 -8.22
CA LEU A 14 4.75 9.62 -8.00
C LEU A 14 5.28 11.05 -7.85
N PHE A 15 6.36 11.23 -7.10
CA PHE A 15 6.97 12.54 -6.86
C PHE A 15 7.90 13.00 -7.98
N GLN A 16 8.44 12.09 -8.79
CA GLN A 16 9.26 12.43 -9.96
C GLN A 16 8.43 13.12 -11.07
N VAL A 17 7.15 12.79 -11.16
CA VAL A 17 6.22 13.35 -12.16
C VAL A 17 5.36 14.49 -11.62
N ALA A 18 5.55 14.87 -10.35
CA ALA A 18 4.80 15.95 -9.73
C ALA A 18 5.48 17.30 -10.06
N ASP A 19 4.76 18.20 -10.70
CA ASP A 19 5.24 19.55 -11.02
C ASP A 19 5.15 20.46 -9.79
N LYS A 20 4.19 20.21 -8.88
CA LYS A 20 3.96 21.02 -7.68
C LYS A 20 3.66 20.15 -6.47
N VAL A 21 4.08 20.61 -5.29
CA VAL A 21 3.73 20.00 -4.00
C VAL A 21 3.11 21.07 -3.10
N ASN A 22 2.01 20.75 -2.41
CA ASN A 22 1.36 21.64 -1.46
C ASN A 22 1.28 21.00 -0.06
N GLY A 23 0.85 21.78 0.94
CA GLY A 23 0.73 21.31 2.32
C GLY A 23 -0.17 20.08 2.49
N LYS A 24 -1.24 19.93 1.70
CA LYS A 24 -2.15 18.76 1.77
C LYS A 24 -1.44 17.47 1.33
N VAL A 25 -0.62 17.56 0.28
CA VAL A 25 0.22 16.43 -0.19
C VAL A 25 1.25 16.06 0.88
N LEU A 26 1.89 17.05 1.53
CA LEU A 26 2.85 16.80 2.60
C LEU A 26 2.23 16.11 3.82
N TRP A 27 1.03 16.54 4.25
CA TRP A 27 0.30 15.87 5.34
C TRP A 27 -0.13 14.44 4.97
N ALA A 28 -0.60 14.22 3.74
CA ALA A 28 -0.92 12.88 3.26
C ALA A 28 0.32 11.97 3.19
N ASN A 29 1.46 12.53 2.79
CA ASN A 29 2.73 11.83 2.79
C ASN A 29 3.17 11.44 4.22
N LEU A 30 3.05 12.36 5.18
CA LEU A 30 3.35 12.07 6.58
C LEU A 30 2.45 10.96 7.14
N HIS A 31 1.16 10.96 6.77
CA HIS A 31 0.24 9.90 7.15
C HIS A 31 0.66 8.53 6.59
N LEU A 32 1.13 8.46 5.34
CA LEU A 32 1.70 7.24 4.76
C LEU A 32 2.96 6.80 5.51
N LEU A 33 3.90 7.71 5.73
CA LEU A 33 5.16 7.42 6.41
C LEU A 33 4.93 6.91 7.84
N PHE A 34 3.92 7.44 8.53
CA PHE A 34 3.52 6.95 9.85
C PHE A 34 3.20 5.45 9.80
N TRP A 35 2.30 5.01 8.92
CA TRP A 35 1.93 3.60 8.82
C TRP A 35 3.09 2.70 8.35
N LEU A 36 3.91 3.18 7.40
CA LEU A 36 5.09 2.45 6.94
C LEU A 36 6.12 2.26 8.06
N SER A 37 6.29 3.23 8.95
CA SER A 37 7.22 3.14 10.08
C SER A 37 6.81 2.08 11.11
N LEU A 38 5.53 1.69 11.16
CA LEU A 38 5.04 0.63 12.03
C LEU A 38 5.26 -0.78 11.46
N LEU A 39 5.50 -0.91 10.15
CA LEU A 39 5.70 -2.22 9.50
C LEU A 39 6.83 -3.06 10.12
N PRO A 40 8.04 -2.53 10.38
CA PRO A 40 9.11 -3.29 11.01
C PRO A 40 8.72 -3.80 12.40
N PHE A 41 8.04 -2.96 13.19
CA PHE A 41 7.58 -3.30 14.52
C PHE A 41 6.59 -4.47 14.48
N VAL A 42 5.51 -4.36 13.68
CA VAL A 42 4.50 -5.41 13.62
C VAL A 42 5.02 -6.69 12.96
N THR A 43 5.93 -6.58 11.99
CA THR A 43 6.58 -7.75 11.37
C THR A 43 7.44 -8.49 12.40
N GLY A 44 8.26 -7.77 13.17
CA GLY A 44 9.06 -8.36 14.24
C GLY A 44 8.21 -8.92 15.38
N TRP A 45 7.07 -8.29 15.68
CA TRP A 45 6.12 -8.78 16.66
C TRP A 45 5.48 -10.11 16.22
N LEU A 46 5.03 -10.18 14.96
CA LEU A 46 4.50 -11.40 14.35
C LEU A 46 5.54 -12.53 14.32
N GLY A 47 6.79 -12.22 13.97
CA GLY A 47 7.88 -13.19 13.91
C GLY A 47 8.24 -13.83 15.26
N ARG A 48 8.09 -13.08 16.36
CA ARG A 48 8.37 -13.56 17.74
C ARG A 48 7.22 -14.32 18.39
N ASN A 49 5.98 -14.11 17.95
CA ASN A 49 4.76 -14.64 18.58
C ASN A 49 4.08 -15.73 17.75
N HIS A 50 4.85 -16.44 16.91
CA HIS A 50 4.47 -17.58 16.08
C HIS A 50 2.95 -17.87 16.01
N ILE A 51 2.28 -17.41 14.96
CA ILE A 51 0.89 -17.79 14.64
C ILE A 51 -0.14 -17.29 15.69
N ALA A 52 0.14 -16.19 16.39
CA ALA A 52 -0.84 -15.53 17.25
C ALA A 52 -1.82 -14.64 16.45
N THR A 53 -3.11 -14.71 16.81
CA THR A 53 -4.18 -13.92 16.18
C THR A 53 -3.97 -12.42 16.29
N VAL A 54 -3.64 -11.92 17.48
CA VAL A 54 -3.53 -10.46 17.71
C VAL A 54 -2.44 -9.84 16.81
N PRO A 55 -1.19 -10.34 16.77
CA PRO A 55 -0.19 -9.86 15.84
C PRO A 55 -0.61 -9.97 14.36
N ALA A 56 -1.32 -11.04 13.97
CA ALA A 56 -1.76 -11.23 12.59
C ALA A 56 -2.85 -10.22 12.17
N VAL A 57 -3.81 -9.94 13.05
CA VAL A 57 -4.84 -8.91 12.82
C VAL A 57 -4.21 -7.53 12.78
N THR A 58 -3.31 -7.20 13.71
CA THR A 58 -2.59 -5.91 13.70
C THR A 58 -1.74 -5.75 12.43
N TYR A 59 -1.11 -6.82 11.97
CA TYR A 59 -0.35 -6.82 10.72
C TYR A 59 -1.25 -6.50 9.51
N GLY A 60 -2.37 -7.20 9.37
CA GLY A 60 -3.36 -6.93 8.32
C GLY A 60 -3.93 -5.51 8.38
N PHE A 61 -4.23 -5.02 9.59
CA PHE A 61 -4.71 -3.65 9.79
C PHE A 61 -3.69 -2.60 9.34
N ILE A 62 -2.41 -2.75 9.71
CA ILE A 62 -1.37 -1.80 9.30
C ILE A 62 -1.17 -1.84 7.77
N LEU A 63 -1.21 -3.02 7.14
CA LEU A 63 -1.14 -3.12 5.68
C LEU A 63 -2.33 -2.44 4.99
N PHE A 64 -3.55 -2.64 5.51
CA PHE A 64 -4.75 -1.96 5.04
C PHE A 64 -4.63 -0.43 5.19
N MET A 65 -4.10 0.04 6.32
CA MET A 65 -3.90 1.47 6.54
C MET A 65 -2.80 2.06 5.64
N CYS A 66 -1.74 1.32 5.34
CA CYS A 66 -0.75 1.73 4.33
C CYS A 66 -1.40 1.92 2.95
N ALA A 67 -2.25 0.97 2.53
CA ALA A 67 -2.95 1.05 1.25
C ALA A 67 -3.94 2.22 1.21
N THR A 68 -4.62 2.49 2.32
CA THR A 68 -5.54 3.62 2.47
C THR A 68 -4.78 4.96 2.46
N ALA A 69 -3.66 5.06 3.17
CA ALA A 69 -2.83 6.25 3.21
C ALA A 69 -2.22 6.56 1.83
N TRP A 70 -1.78 5.53 1.11
CA TRP A 70 -1.33 5.65 -0.28
C TRP A 70 -2.43 6.23 -1.17
N GLU A 71 -3.65 5.71 -1.07
CA GLU A 71 -4.78 6.25 -1.84
C GLU A 71 -5.05 7.73 -1.54
N ILE A 72 -4.96 8.14 -0.27
CA ILE A 72 -5.16 9.54 0.13
C ILE A 72 -4.07 10.40 -0.52
N LEU A 73 -2.80 10.00 -0.42
CA LEU A 73 -1.68 10.70 -1.03
C LEU A 73 -1.85 10.83 -2.55
N SER A 74 -2.12 9.72 -3.24
CA SER A 74 -2.32 9.71 -4.69
C SER A 74 -3.49 10.58 -5.12
N ARG A 75 -4.59 10.60 -4.37
CA ARG A 75 -5.73 11.50 -4.64
C ARG A 75 -5.38 12.97 -4.46
N GLN A 76 -4.60 13.33 -3.45
CA GLN A 76 -4.17 14.72 -3.27
C GLN A 76 -3.25 15.15 -4.42
N MET A 77 -2.36 14.26 -4.86
CA MET A 77 -1.48 14.51 -6.01
C MET A 77 -2.28 14.67 -7.31
N LEU A 78 -3.21 13.76 -7.59
CA LEU A 78 -4.10 13.84 -8.76
C LEU A 78 -4.93 15.13 -8.80
N LYS A 79 -5.40 15.60 -7.65
CA LYS A 79 -6.12 16.88 -7.55
C LYS A 79 -5.23 18.08 -7.82
N LEU A 80 -3.93 17.98 -7.52
CA LEU A 80 -2.97 19.07 -7.68
C LEU A 80 -2.47 19.16 -9.14
N GLU A 81 -2.18 18.02 -9.77
CA GLU A 81 -1.71 17.90 -11.15
C GLU A 81 -2.84 18.05 -12.20
N GLY A 82 -4.10 17.79 -11.81
CA GLY A 82 -5.25 17.88 -12.68
C GLY A 82 -5.56 16.58 -13.45
N GLN A 83 -6.83 16.43 -13.88
CA GLN A 83 -7.36 15.19 -14.46
C GLN A 83 -6.80 14.81 -15.84
N GLY A 84 -6.11 15.73 -16.51
CA GLY A 84 -5.43 15.49 -17.80
C GLY A 84 -3.98 15.03 -17.67
N SER A 85 -3.43 14.97 -16.46
CA SER A 85 -2.04 14.59 -16.21
C SER A 85 -1.78 13.12 -16.56
N ARG A 86 -0.52 12.80 -16.92
CA ARG A 86 -0.05 11.41 -17.10
C ARG A 86 -0.35 10.53 -15.88
N LEU A 87 -0.31 11.15 -14.69
CA LEU A 87 -0.67 10.51 -13.43
C LEU A 87 -2.12 9.99 -13.40
N ALA A 88 -3.08 10.78 -13.92
CA ALA A 88 -4.49 10.40 -13.95
C ALA A 88 -4.78 9.22 -14.89
N GLN A 89 -3.99 9.07 -15.95
CA GLN A 89 -4.11 7.95 -16.89
C GLN A 89 -3.56 6.66 -16.27
N ALA A 90 -2.44 6.74 -15.56
CA ALA A 90 -1.84 5.60 -14.87
C ALA A 90 -2.72 5.06 -13.73
N TYR A 91 -3.49 5.93 -13.05
CA TYR A 91 -4.42 5.57 -11.97
C TYR A 91 -5.81 5.12 -12.46
N ARG A 92 -6.06 5.05 -13.78
CA ARG A 92 -7.39 4.73 -14.30
C ARG A 92 -7.67 3.22 -14.18
N ASN A 93 -8.58 2.89 -13.26
CA ASN A 93 -9.21 1.57 -13.08
C ASN A 93 -8.29 0.50 -12.46
N ASP A 94 -8.18 0.55 -11.13
CA ASP A 94 -7.24 -0.27 -10.37
C ASP A 94 -7.93 -1.42 -9.61
N LYS A 95 -8.29 -2.47 -10.36
CA LYS A 95 -8.90 -3.70 -9.80
C LYS A 95 -7.99 -4.36 -8.74
N LYS A 96 -6.66 -4.20 -8.88
CA LYS A 96 -5.67 -4.71 -7.93
C LYS A 96 -5.85 -4.11 -6.54
N LYS A 97 -6.16 -2.80 -6.48
CA LYS A 97 -6.44 -2.11 -5.22
C LYS A 97 -7.69 -2.64 -4.51
N ILE A 98 -8.79 -2.85 -5.23
CA ILE A 98 -10.01 -3.43 -4.65
C ILE A 98 -9.73 -4.83 -4.12
N LEU A 99 -9.07 -5.67 -4.92
CA LEU A 99 -8.68 -7.02 -4.52
C LEU A 99 -7.80 -7.02 -3.26
N SER A 100 -6.85 -6.08 -3.17
CA SER A 100 -5.97 -5.94 -2.01
C SER A 100 -6.75 -5.59 -0.74
N ILE A 101 -7.67 -4.63 -0.81
CA ILE A 101 -8.53 -4.26 0.33
C ILE A 101 -9.35 -5.46 0.79
N VAL A 102 -9.97 -6.19 -0.14
CA VAL A 102 -10.76 -7.38 0.17
C VAL A 102 -9.89 -8.45 0.84
N LEU A 103 -8.69 -8.71 0.32
CA LEU A 103 -7.76 -9.70 0.89
C LEU A 103 -7.26 -9.29 2.27
N TYR A 104 -7.00 -8.00 2.53
CA TYR A 104 -6.63 -7.54 3.86
C TYR A 104 -7.76 -7.73 4.87
N LEU A 105 -8.98 -7.32 4.54
CA LEU A 105 -10.14 -7.47 5.43
C LEU A 105 -10.49 -8.95 5.65
N ALA A 106 -10.43 -9.77 4.61
CA ALA A 106 -10.64 -11.21 4.70
C ALA A 106 -9.56 -11.88 5.56
N GLY A 107 -8.28 -11.53 5.38
CA GLY A 107 -7.18 -12.03 6.20
C GLY A 107 -7.33 -11.63 7.67
N MET A 108 -7.79 -10.41 7.96
CA MET A 108 -8.07 -9.98 9.34
C MET A 108 -9.16 -10.84 9.97
N GLY A 109 -10.26 -11.10 9.27
CA GLY A 109 -11.31 -12.00 9.74
C GLY A 109 -10.83 -13.44 9.90
N LEU A 110 -10.06 -13.95 8.93
CA LEU A 110 -9.54 -15.31 8.94
C LEU A 110 -8.49 -15.54 10.03
N SER A 111 -7.83 -14.49 10.52
CA SER A 111 -6.86 -14.57 11.62
C SER A 111 -7.48 -15.07 12.93
N PHE A 112 -8.80 -14.94 13.11
CA PHE A 112 -9.52 -15.47 14.27
C PHE A 112 -9.81 -16.97 14.18
N VAL A 113 -9.71 -17.56 12.98
CA VAL A 113 -10.00 -18.98 12.73
C VAL A 113 -8.71 -19.75 12.45
N TYR A 114 -7.89 -19.23 11.54
CA TYR A 114 -6.67 -19.88 11.08
C TYR A 114 -5.65 -18.86 10.56
N VAL A 115 -4.77 -18.42 11.48
CA VAL A 115 -3.72 -17.42 11.21
C VAL A 115 -2.82 -17.76 10.01
N PRO A 116 -2.39 -19.02 9.76
CA PRO A 116 -1.54 -19.30 8.59
C PRO A 116 -2.19 -18.94 7.26
N ALA A 117 -3.51 -19.16 7.11
CA ALA A 117 -4.21 -18.76 5.89
C ALA A 117 -4.36 -17.23 5.77
N ALA A 118 -4.54 -16.51 6.88
CA ALA A 118 -4.51 -15.05 6.87
C ALA A 118 -3.15 -14.50 6.41
N LEU A 119 -2.05 -15.07 6.92
CA LEU A 119 -0.71 -14.70 6.48
C LEU A 119 -0.47 -15.01 5.00
N ALA A 120 -1.00 -16.13 4.50
CA ALA A 120 -0.96 -16.45 3.07
C ALA A 120 -1.71 -15.40 2.23
N MET A 121 -2.87 -14.91 2.68
CA MET A 121 -3.59 -13.82 2.01
C MET A 121 -2.75 -12.55 1.95
N TYR A 122 -2.13 -12.14 3.05
CA TYR A 122 -1.26 -10.97 3.07
C TYR A 122 -0.02 -11.16 2.18
N PHE A 123 0.52 -12.37 2.09
CA PHE A 123 1.63 -12.68 1.19
C PHE A 123 1.22 -12.59 -0.28
N ILE A 124 0.02 -13.08 -0.63
CA ILE A 124 -0.53 -12.96 -1.99
C ILE A 124 -0.65 -11.50 -2.41
N VAL A 125 -1.10 -10.61 -1.51
CA VAL A 125 -1.15 -9.17 -1.80
C VAL A 125 0.26 -8.62 -2.05
N ALA A 126 1.26 -9.00 -1.25
CA ALA A 126 2.63 -8.58 -1.48
C ALA A 126 3.13 -8.98 -2.88
N MET A 127 2.85 -10.22 -3.30
CA MET A 127 3.24 -10.72 -4.63
C MET A 127 2.50 -10.01 -5.76
N LEU A 128 1.22 -9.72 -5.57
CA LEU A 128 0.39 -8.99 -6.54
C LEU A 128 0.94 -7.59 -6.83
N TRP A 129 1.53 -6.93 -5.82
CA TRP A 129 2.17 -5.62 -5.95
C TRP A 129 3.67 -5.69 -6.26
N LEU A 130 4.32 -6.84 -6.08
CA LEU A 130 5.72 -7.02 -6.46
C LEU A 130 5.90 -6.95 -7.97
N ILE A 131 4.91 -7.42 -8.75
CA ILE A 131 4.89 -7.29 -10.20
C ILE A 131 4.45 -5.86 -10.51
N PRO A 132 5.38 -4.96 -10.93
CA PRO A 132 5.02 -3.59 -11.24
C PRO A 132 4.02 -3.61 -12.40
N ASP A 133 3.00 -2.75 -12.33
CA ASP A 133 2.08 -2.63 -13.45
C ASP A 133 2.86 -2.16 -14.69
N ARG A 134 2.93 -3.02 -15.71
CA ARG A 134 3.53 -2.72 -17.03
C ARG A 134 2.91 -1.51 -17.74
N ARG A 135 1.90 -0.88 -17.15
CA ARG A 135 1.33 0.41 -17.58
C ARG A 135 2.28 1.57 -17.28
N PHE A 136 3.08 1.49 -16.22
CA PHE A 136 4.07 2.53 -15.89
C PHE A 136 5.31 2.42 -16.80
N GLU A 137 5.72 1.23 -17.23
CA GLU A 137 6.91 1.08 -18.09
C GLU A 137 6.70 1.56 -19.54
N ARG A 138 5.45 1.64 -20.01
CA ARG A 138 5.16 1.93 -21.42
C ARG A 138 5.13 3.42 -21.79
N ASP A 139 5.00 4.31 -20.81
CA ASP A 139 4.85 5.76 -21.00
C ASP A 139 6.07 6.58 -20.53
N PHE A 140 7.09 5.93 -19.94
CA PHE A 140 8.34 6.57 -19.49
C PHE A 140 9.59 6.13 -20.30
N SER A 141 9.39 5.48 -21.44
CA SER A 141 10.42 5.28 -22.48
C SER A 141 10.23 6.25 -23.64
#